data_AF-M0GM34-F1
#
_entry.id   AF-M0GM34-F1
#
_cell.length_a   1.000
_cell.length_b   1.000
_cell.length_c   1.000
_cell.angle_alpha   90.00
_cell.angle_beta   90.00
_cell.angle_gamma   90.00
#
_symmetry.space_group_name_H-M   'P 1'
#
loop_
_entity.id
_entity.type
_entity.pdbx_description
1 polymer ?
#
loop_
_entity_poly.entity_id
_entity_poly.type
_entity_poly.pdbx_seq_one_letter_code
_entity_poly.pdbx_strand_id
1 'polypeptide(L)' 'MISDAPRSRTPAEVDDERGTGDGPWFAAEVPDIVAGLEASQSIGPVTAAAARQLIAVGRARDALTLVLGEVDGSWRR' A
#
# COMPACT_ATOMS: atom_id res chain seq x y z
N MET A 1 -46.58 8.44 -16.04
CA MET A 1 -46.35 7.59 -14.85
C MET A 1 -44.96 6.99 -15.01
N ILE A 2 -43.93 7.68 -14.50
CA ILE A 2 -42.59 7.09 -14.30
C ILE A 2 -42.35 7.15 -12.78
N SER A 3 -42.22 5.98 -12.16
CA SER A 3 -41.91 5.86 -10.75
C SER A 3 -40.40 5.91 -10.62
N ASP A 4 -39.85 7.09 -10.33
CA ASP A 4 -38.43 7.23 -10.00
C ASP A 4 -38.25 6.85 -8.54
N ALA A 5 -37.88 5.59 -8.30
CA ALA A 5 -37.51 5.14 -6.97
C ALA A 5 -36.08 5.65 -6.67
N PRO A 6 -35.84 6.35 -5.55
CA PRO A 6 -34.48 6.69 -5.17
C PRO A 6 -33.80 5.38 -4.80
N ARG A 7 -32.85 4.96 -5.62
CA ARG A 7 -31.90 3.91 -5.25
C ARG A 7 -31.13 4.45 -4.06
N SER A 8 -31.57 4.07 -2.87
CA SER A 8 -30.81 4.26 -1.63
C SER A 8 -29.51 3.50 -1.81
N ARG A 9 -28.51 4.19 -2.35
CA ARG A 9 -27.13 3.72 -2.36
C ARG A 9 -26.69 3.87 -0.90
N THR A 10 -26.90 2.82 -0.11
CA THR A 10 -26.19 2.67 1.15
C THR A 10 -24.71 2.88 0.84
N PRO A 11 -24.08 3.94 1.37
CA PRO A 11 -22.63 3.99 1.35
C PRO A 11 -22.21 2.74 2.09
N ALA A 12 -21.45 1.85 1.43
CA ALA A 12 -20.69 0.89 2.18
C ALA A 12 -19.93 1.72 3.22
N GLU A 13 -20.29 1.52 4.48
CA GLU A 13 -19.56 2.07 5.61
C GLU A 13 -18.12 1.62 5.39
N VAL A 14 -17.32 2.53 4.86
CA VAL A 14 -15.88 2.47 5.02
C VAL A 14 -15.74 2.58 6.52
N ASP A 15 -15.63 1.42 7.15
CA ASP A 15 -15.31 1.29 8.54
C ASP A 15 -13.93 1.91 8.69
N ASP A 16 -13.93 3.22 8.91
CA ASP A 16 -12.80 4.04 9.28
C ASP A 16 -12.55 3.75 10.78
N GLU A 17 -12.38 2.46 11.11
CA GLU A 17 -11.67 2.06 12.31
C GLU A 17 -10.23 2.51 12.08
N ARG A 18 -10.00 3.79 12.42
CA ARG A 18 -8.70 4.31 12.83
C ARG A 18 -8.25 3.61 14.12
N GLY A 19 -8.12 2.29 14.05
CA GLY A 19 -7.42 1.45 15.00
C GLY A 19 -5.93 1.54 14.73
N THR A 20 -5.14 1.57 15.80
CA THR A 20 -3.70 1.83 15.82
C THR A 20 -2.87 0.67 15.25
N GLY A 21 -3.02 0.37 13.96
CA GLY A 21 -2.26 -0.64 13.25
C GLY A 21 -2.52 -0.53 11.76
N ASP A 22 -1.50 -0.77 10.95
CA ASP A 22 -1.69 -0.86 9.51
C ASP A 22 -2.66 -2.03 9.23
N GLY A 23 -3.85 -1.71 8.74
CA GLY A 23 -4.94 -2.68 8.62
C GLY A 23 -4.64 -3.80 7.61
N PRO A 24 -5.48 -4.85 7.56
CA PRO A 24 -5.30 -5.98 6.63
C PRO A 24 -5.15 -5.56 5.16
N TRP A 25 -5.84 -4.49 4.78
CA TRP A 25 -5.70 -3.87 3.46
C TRP A 25 -4.26 -3.39 3.20
N PHE A 26 -3.65 -2.68 4.15
CA PHE A 26 -2.29 -2.17 4.00
C PHE A 26 -1.27 -3.30 3.82
N ALA A 27 -1.37 -4.35 4.63
CA ALA A 27 -0.49 -5.51 4.51
C ALA A 27 -0.65 -6.23 3.16
N ALA A 28 -1.85 -6.17 2.55
CA ALA A 28 -2.12 -6.75 1.24
C ALA A 28 -1.56 -5.90 0.07
N GLU A 29 -1.54 -4.57 0.19
CA GLU A 29 -1.11 -3.66 -0.89
C GLU A 29 0.41 -3.47 -0.97
N VAL A 30 1.10 -3.47 0.17
CA VAL A 30 2.56 -3.22 0.21
C VAL A 30 3.37 -4.14 -0.71
N PRO A 31 3.09 -5.46 -0.83
CA PRO A 31 3.77 -6.33 -1.80
C PRO A 31 3.70 -5.83 -3.24
N ASP A 32 2.53 -5.38 -3.70
CA ASP A 32 2.33 -4.92 -5.08
C ASP A 32 3.01 -3.57 -5.31
N ILE A 33 3.03 -2.69 -4.31
CA ILE A 33 3.80 -1.44 -4.36
C ILE A 33 5.30 -1.74 -4.54
N VAL A 34 5.86 -2.65 -3.73
CA VAL A 34 7.28 -3.04 -3.85
C VAL A 34 7.57 -3.63 -5.23
N ALA A 35 6.70 -4.51 -5.73
CA ALA A 35 6.85 -5.10 -7.06
C ALA A 35 6.80 -4.05 -8.18
N GLY A 36 5.89 -3.09 -8.10
CA GLY A 36 5.78 -1.99 -9.07
C GLY A 36 7.00 -1.06 -9.05
N LEU A 37 7.54 -0.76 -7.87
CA LEU A 37 8.76 0.05 -7.73
C LEU A 37 10.00 -0.69 -8.27
N GLU A 38 10.12 -1.99 -8.02
CA GLU A 38 11.20 -2.82 -8.59
C GLU A 38 11.10 -2.90 -10.12
N ALA A 39 9.90 -3.16 -10.65
CA ALA A 39 9.66 -3.26 -12.10
C ALA A 39 9.91 -1.95 -12.85
N SER A 40 9.61 -0.81 -12.22
CA SER A 40 9.88 0.53 -12.77
C SER A 40 11.33 0.99 -12.56
N GLN A 41 12.18 0.18 -11.92
CA GLN A 41 13.55 0.53 -11.56
C GLN A 41 13.66 1.76 -10.64
N SER A 42 12.58 2.07 -9.93
CA SER A 42 12.54 3.18 -8.95
C SER A 42 13.26 2.82 -7.65
N ILE A 43 13.46 1.51 -7.40
CA ILE A 43 14.30 0.97 -6.32
C ILE A 43 15.21 -0.13 -6.86
N GLY A 44 16.37 -0.30 -6.23
CA GLY A 44 17.30 -1.37 -6.58
C GLY A 44 16.85 -2.77 -6.12
N PRO A 45 17.40 -3.84 -6.73
CA PRO A 45 17.06 -5.23 -6.39
C PRO A 45 17.39 -5.61 -4.95
N VAL A 46 18.41 -4.98 -4.35
CA VAL A 46 18.78 -5.19 -2.94
C VAL A 46 17.68 -4.66 -2.01
N THR A 47 17.17 -3.46 -2.27
CA THR A 47 16.10 -2.86 -1.48
C THR A 47 14.79 -3.60 -1.67
N ALA A 48 14.46 -4.00 -2.90
CA ALA A 48 13.27 -4.81 -3.17
C ALA A 48 13.33 -6.15 -2.41
N ALA A 49 14.48 -6.83 -2.38
CA ALA A 49 14.67 -8.05 -1.62
C ALA A 49 14.54 -7.82 -0.09
N ALA A 50 15.11 -6.73 0.44
CA ALA A 50 14.99 -6.38 1.85
C ALA A 50 13.54 -6.04 2.24
N ALA A 51 12.82 -5.30 1.40
CA ALA A 51 11.40 -5.01 1.60
C ALA A 51 10.55 -6.29 1.61
N ARG A 52 10.82 -7.23 0.68
CA ARG A 52 10.17 -8.56 0.68
C ARG A 52 10.42 -9.35 1.96
N GLN A 53 11.62 -9.28 2.54
CA GLN A 53 11.91 -9.92 3.84
C GLN A 53 11.12 -9.28 4.99
N LEU A 54 10.99 -7.95 5.00
CA LEU A 54 10.18 -7.24 6.00
C LEU A 54 8.70 -7.61 5.90
N ILE A 55 8.16 -7.68 4.67
CA ILE A 55 6.79 -8.15 4.41
C ILE A 55 6.58 -9.57 4.95
N ALA A 56 7.51 -10.48 4.69
CA ALA A 56 7.39 -11.88 5.11
C ALA A 56 7.29 -12.07 6.63
N VAL A 57 7.82 -11.12 7.43
CA VAL A 57 7.74 -11.14 8.89
C VAL A 57 6.63 -10.22 9.44
N GLY A 58 5.69 -9.79 8.60
CA GLY A 58 4.56 -8.95 9.00
C GLY A 58 4.90 -7.47 9.21
N ARG A 59 6.08 -7.01 8.76
CA ARG A 59 6.56 -5.63 8.90
C ARG A 59 6.34 -4.81 7.64
N ALA A 60 5.10 -4.80 7.14
CA ALA A 60 4.71 -4.08 5.92
C ALA A 60 5.05 -2.58 5.99
N ARG A 61 4.87 -1.94 7.16
CA ARG A 61 5.19 -0.51 7.35
C ARG A 61 6.66 -0.19 7.12
N ASP A 62 7.52 -1.05 7.66
CA ASP A 62 8.96 -0.88 7.56
C ASP A 62 9.44 -1.16 6.14
N ALA A 63 8.81 -2.14 5.46
CA ALA A 63 9.05 -2.38 4.04
C ALA A 63 8.70 -1.14 3.21
N LEU A 64 7.54 -0.53 3.43
CA LEU A 64 7.13 0.69 2.73
C LEU A 64 8.06 1.87 3.04
N THR A 65 8.43 2.05 4.30
CA THR A 65 9.35 3.12 4.73
C THR A 65 10.70 2.98 4.04
N LEU A 66 11.22 1.75 3.94
CA LEU A 66 12.49 1.46 3.28
C LEU A 66 12.45 1.84 1.79
N VAL A 67 11.43 1.40 1.04
CA VAL A 67 11.36 1.66 -0.41
C VAL A 67 11.12 3.13 -0.73
N LEU A 68 10.28 3.82 0.05
CA LEU A 68 10.06 5.27 -0.13
C LEU A 68 11.33 6.07 0.19
N GLY A 69 12.12 5.63 1.18
CA GLY A 69 13.40 6.26 1.49
C GLY A 69 14.41 6.20 0.34
N GLU A 70 14.44 5.10 -0.43
CA GLU A 70 15.28 5.02 -1.63
C GLU A 70 14.73 5.88 -2.76
N VAL A 71 13.42 5.83 -3.03
CA VAL A 71 12.76 6.66 -4.05
C VAL A 71 13.06 8.15 -3.80
N ASP A 72 12.87 8.62 -2.56
CA ASP A 72 13.19 9.99 -2.17
C ASP A 72 14.67 10.32 -2.35
N GLY A 73 15.56 9.36 -2.02
CA GLY A 73 17.00 9.49 -2.19
C GLY A 73 17.45 9.53 -3.66
N SER A 74 16.64 9.00 -4.57
CA SER A 74 16.89 9.03 -6.02
C SER A 74 16.59 10.40 -6.62
N TRP A 75 15.56 11.11 -6.13
CA TRP A 75 15.16 12.43 -6.63
C TRP A 75 16.04 13.58 -6.13
N ARG A 76 16.82 13.35 -5.07
CA ARG A 76 17.72 14.36 -4.49
C ARG A 76 19.15 14.32 -5.06
N ARG A 77 19.43 13.37 -5.95
CA ARG A 77 20.73 13.21 -6.63
C ARG A 77 20.69 13.80 -8.03
#